data_AF-A0A367IJT5-F1
#
_entry.id   AF-A0A367IJT5-F1
#
_cell.length_a   1.000
_cell.length_b   1.000
_cell.length_c   1.000
_cell.angle_alpha   90.00
_cell.angle_beta   90.00
_cell.angle_gamma   90.00
#
_symmetry.space_group_name_H-M   'P 1'
#
loop_
_entity.id
_entity.type
_entity.pdbx_description
1 polymer ?
#
loop_
_entity_poly.entity_id
_entity_poly.type
_entity_poly.pdbx_seq_one_letter_code
_entity_poly.pdbx_strand_id
1 'polypeptide(L)'
;QYSHETGKLVQWGRFARSNKADQGNILVIQQFKIYLDENPQRPLANLPLGLTPTVIISDYLEKMFAYVKTYMSQKGFSNDFEKRARFCITVPAMWSDQAKQIMRNAAIQANLIQLTDHRDRL
;
A
#
# COMPACT_ATOMS: atom_id res chain seq x y z
N GLN A 1 0.10 -10.19 -4.09
CA GLN A 1 -0.38 -11.15 -5.10
C GLN A 1 -1.67 -10.60 -5.66
N TYR A 2 -1.74 -10.45 -6.98
CA TYR A 2 -2.91 -10.03 -7.71
C TYR A 2 -3.42 -11.17 -8.57
N SER A 3 -4.72 -11.26 -8.78
CA SER A 3 -5.30 -12.20 -9.76
C SER A 3 -5.09 -11.64 -11.16
N HIS A 4 -4.58 -12.45 -12.09
CA HIS A 4 -4.43 -12.06 -13.49
C HIS A 4 -5.78 -11.80 -14.18
N GLU A 5 -6.82 -12.54 -13.78
CA GLU A 5 -8.17 -12.41 -14.35
C GLU A 5 -8.88 -11.15 -13.88
N THR A 6 -8.77 -10.82 -12.60
CA THR A 6 -9.57 -9.73 -11.98
C THR A 6 -8.77 -8.46 -11.75
N GLY A 7 -7.45 -8.52 -11.77
CA GLY A 7 -6.58 -7.40 -11.38
C GLY A 7 -6.66 -7.01 -9.91
N LYS A 8 -7.33 -7.82 -9.05
CA LYS A 8 -7.54 -7.51 -7.63
C LYS A 8 -6.49 -8.16 -6.73
N LEU A 9 -6.19 -7.51 -5.61
CA LEU A 9 -5.31 -8.06 -4.58
C LEU A 9 -5.93 -9.32 -3.93
N VAL A 10 -5.21 -10.44 -4.01
CA VAL A 10 -5.60 -11.73 -3.43
C VAL A 10 -4.87 -11.98 -2.10
N GLN A 11 -3.56 -11.72 -2.05
CA GLN A 11 -2.75 -11.89 -0.84
C GLN A 11 -1.71 -10.78 -0.69
N TRP A 12 -1.32 -10.51 0.55
CA TRP A 12 -0.31 -9.52 0.93
C TRP A 12 0.65 -10.08 1.99
N GLY A 13 1.69 -9.32 2.33
CA GLY A 13 2.65 -9.68 3.38
C GLY A 13 3.38 -11.01 3.11
N ARG A 14 3.57 -11.82 4.16
CA ARG A 14 4.29 -13.09 4.08
C ARG A 14 3.57 -14.12 3.20
N PHE A 15 2.24 -14.14 3.24
CA PHE A 15 1.44 -15.11 2.47
C PHE A 15 1.58 -14.90 0.95
N ALA A 16 1.74 -13.65 0.52
CA ALA A 16 2.01 -13.31 -0.88
C ALA A 16 3.34 -13.86 -1.44
N ARG A 17 4.26 -14.31 -0.57
CA ARG A 17 5.52 -14.96 -0.97
C ARG A 17 5.43 -16.50 -0.98
N SER A 18 4.26 -17.08 -0.66
CA SER A 18 4.12 -18.53 -0.69
C SER A 18 4.25 -19.08 -2.13
N ASN A 19 4.90 -20.23 -2.28
CA ASN A 19 5.19 -20.89 -3.56
C ASN A 19 3.95 -21.36 -4.34
N LYS A 20 2.73 -21.01 -3.93
CA LYS A 20 1.50 -21.31 -4.69
C LYS A 20 1.30 -20.42 -5.91
N ALA A 21 2.28 -19.60 -6.27
CA ALA A 21 2.31 -18.82 -7.51
C ALA A 21 2.30 -19.72 -8.78
N ASP A 22 2.53 -21.02 -8.64
CA ASP A 22 2.49 -22.02 -9.73
C ASP A 22 1.09 -22.25 -10.35
N GLN A 23 0.03 -21.58 -9.88
CA GLN A 23 -1.32 -21.74 -10.46
C GLN A 23 -1.62 -20.83 -11.66
N GLY A 24 -0.61 -20.22 -12.30
CA GLY A 24 -0.73 -19.47 -13.58
C GLY A 24 -1.54 -18.16 -13.55
N ASN A 25 -2.50 -18.04 -12.63
CA ASN A 25 -3.46 -16.94 -12.53
C ASN A 25 -3.10 -15.92 -11.44
N ILE A 26 -1.90 -16.00 -10.85
CA ILE A 26 -1.47 -15.11 -9.76
C ILE A 26 -0.20 -14.35 -10.14
N LEU A 27 -0.27 -13.03 -10.01
CA LEU A 27 0.86 -12.11 -10.18
C LEU A 27 1.44 -11.71 -8.82
N VAL A 28 2.74 -11.96 -8.62
CA VAL A 28 3.45 -11.49 -7.42
C VAL A 28 4.16 -10.17 -7.74
N ILE A 29 3.70 -9.07 -7.11
CA ILE A 29 4.38 -7.77 -7.19
C ILE A 29 5.22 -7.57 -5.92
N GLN A 30 6.49 -7.22 -6.10
CA GLN A 30 7.42 -6.91 -5.02
C GLN A 30 8.16 -5.60 -5.31
N GLN A 31 8.76 -5.02 -4.27
CA GLN A 31 9.57 -3.81 -4.36
C GLN A 31 8.84 -2.64 -5.04
N PHE A 32 7.50 -2.61 -5.01
CA PHE A 32 6.68 -1.62 -5.75
C PHE A 32 6.96 -0.16 -5.36
N LYS A 33 7.58 0.12 -4.21
CA LYS A 33 8.04 1.46 -3.84
C LYS A 33 9.18 1.99 -4.75
N ILE A 34 9.91 1.13 -5.46
CA ILE A 34 10.96 1.58 -6.40
C ILE A 34 10.38 2.36 -7.57
N TYR A 35 9.10 2.15 -7.89
CA TYR A 35 8.39 2.89 -8.95
C TYR A 35 8.06 4.33 -8.57
N LEU A 36 8.36 4.74 -7.32
CA LEU A 36 8.30 6.13 -6.88
C LEU A 36 9.66 6.84 -7.03
N ASP A 37 10.70 6.13 -7.44
CA ASP A 37 11.98 6.73 -7.80
C ASP A 37 11.91 7.27 -9.23
N GLU A 38 12.09 8.59 -9.37
CA GLU A 38 12.12 9.26 -10.67
C GLU A 38 13.44 9.03 -11.41
N ASN A 39 14.49 8.61 -10.70
CA ASN A 39 15.82 8.35 -11.26
C ASN A 39 16.28 6.91 -10.93
N PRO A 40 15.54 5.88 -11.40
CA PRO A 40 15.87 4.51 -11.05
C PRO A 40 17.22 4.13 -11.67
N GLN A 41 18.10 3.52 -10.87
CA GLN A 41 19.44 3.07 -11.30
C GLN A 41 19.40 2.05 -12.46
N ARG A 42 18.26 1.40 -12.67
CA ARG A 42 18.00 0.47 -13.77
C ARG A 42 16.61 0.75 -14.35
N PRO A 43 16.40 0.54 -15.66
CA PRO A 43 15.07 0.63 -16.25
C PRO A 43 14.08 -0.27 -15.50
N LEU A 44 12.96 0.31 -15.07
CA LEU A 44 11.88 -0.43 -14.45
C LEU A 44 10.99 -1.01 -15.55
N ALA A 45 10.63 -2.29 -15.41
CA ALA A 45 9.63 -2.90 -16.27
C ALA A 45 8.26 -2.25 -16.01
N ASN A 46 7.38 -2.20 -17.02
CA ASN A 46 6.03 -1.70 -16.81
C ASN A 46 5.27 -2.59 -15.81
N LEU A 47 4.45 -1.96 -14.97
CA LEU A 47 3.57 -2.68 -14.06
C LEU A 47 2.50 -3.43 -14.88
N PRO A 48 2.22 -4.72 -14.58
CA PRO A 48 1.23 -5.49 -15.32
C PRO A 48 -0.20 -5.03 -15.03
N LEU A 49 -1.15 -5.45 -15.87
CA LEU A 49 -2.60 -5.27 -15.65
C LEU A 49 -3.04 -3.79 -15.53
N GLY A 50 -2.24 -2.85 -16.05
CA GLY A 50 -2.51 -1.41 -15.91
C GLY A 50 -2.41 -0.89 -14.48
N LEU A 51 -1.81 -1.67 -13.56
CA LEU A 51 -1.65 -1.27 -12.18
C LEU A 51 -0.70 -0.08 -12.07
N THR A 52 -1.01 0.84 -11.16
CA THR A 52 -0.17 1.99 -10.85
C THR A 52 0.48 1.83 -9.47
N PRO A 53 1.59 2.53 -9.20
CA PRO A 53 2.19 2.53 -7.86
C PRO A 53 1.19 2.95 -6.78
N THR A 54 0.36 3.96 -7.06
CA THR A 54 -0.69 4.44 -6.14
C THR A 54 -1.66 3.33 -5.76
N VAL A 55 -2.19 2.59 -6.73
CA VAL A 55 -3.12 1.47 -6.48
C VAL A 55 -2.44 0.38 -5.66
N ILE A 56 -1.23 -0.03 -6.04
CA ILE A 56 -0.53 -1.13 -5.36
C ILE A 56 -0.21 -0.78 -3.91
N ILE A 57 0.24 0.46 -3.66
CA ILE A 57 0.55 0.95 -2.32
C ILE A 57 -0.74 1.09 -1.50
N SER A 58 -1.81 1.62 -2.11
CA SER A 58 -3.13 1.74 -1.45
C SER A 58 -3.65 0.38 -0.99
N ASP A 59 -3.69 -0.60 -1.88
CA ASP A 59 -4.14 -1.97 -1.57
C ASP A 59 -3.31 -2.58 -0.42
N TYR A 60 -2.00 -2.35 -0.42
CA TYR A 60 -1.13 -2.82 0.66
C TYR A 60 -1.42 -2.11 1.99
N LEU A 61 -1.55 -0.78 1.98
CA LEU A 61 -1.85 0.01 3.18
C LEU A 61 -3.22 -0.35 3.77
N GLU A 62 -4.23 -0.55 2.93
CA GLU A 62 -5.57 -0.95 3.34
C GLU A 62 -5.53 -2.29 4.10
N LYS A 63 -4.88 -3.31 3.53
CA LYS A 63 -4.78 -4.63 4.19
C LYS A 63 -3.93 -4.58 5.45
N MET A 64 -2.81 -3.84 5.43
CA MET A 64 -1.98 -3.65 6.61
C MET A 64 -2.77 -2.98 7.74
N PHE A 65 -3.51 -1.92 7.44
CA PHE A 65 -4.27 -1.21 8.44
C PHE A 65 -5.50 -1.98 8.92
N ALA A 66 -6.16 -2.76 8.06
CA ALA A 66 -7.20 -3.70 8.48
C ALA A 66 -6.69 -4.74 9.49
N TYR A 67 -5.47 -5.23 9.30
CA TYR A 67 -4.81 -6.11 10.26
C TYR A 67 -4.52 -5.38 11.58
N VAL A 68 -3.98 -4.16 11.53
CA VAL A 68 -3.74 -3.33 12.72
C VAL A 68 -5.04 -3.11 13.49
N LYS A 69 -6.14 -2.76 12.82
CA LYS A 69 -7.45 -2.57 13.47
C LYS A 69 -7.91 -3.83 14.20
N THR A 70 -7.84 -4.98 13.54
CA THR A 70 -8.17 -6.28 14.16
C THR A 70 -7.31 -6.54 15.40
N TYR A 71 -6.01 -6.31 15.30
CA TYR A 71 -5.08 -6.50 16.41
C TYR A 71 -5.37 -5.55 17.58
N MET A 72 -5.61 -4.26 17.31
CA MET A 72 -5.91 -3.27 18.34
C MET A 72 -7.22 -3.57 19.07
N SER A 73 -8.28 -3.97 18.34
CA SER A 73 -9.53 -4.43 18.94
C SER A 73 -9.32 -5.64 19.86
N GLN A 74 -8.47 -6.61 19.46
CA GLN A 74 -8.11 -7.76 20.31
C GLN A 74 -7.33 -7.35 21.57
N LYS A 75 -6.65 -6.20 21.55
CA LYS A 75 -5.97 -5.61 22.71
C LYS A 75 -6.88 -4.72 23.56
N GLY A 76 -8.18 -4.65 23.26
CA GLY A 76 -9.16 -3.90 24.04
C GLY A 76 -9.22 -2.41 23.69
N PHE A 77 -8.61 -1.97 22.59
CA PHE A 77 -8.81 -0.60 22.08
C PHE A 77 -10.22 -0.45 21.51
N SER A 78 -10.74 0.77 21.56
CA SER A 78 -12.03 1.07 20.94
C SER A 78 -11.99 0.83 19.44
N ASN A 79 -13.11 0.40 18.86
CA ASN A 79 -13.23 0.13 17.41
C ASN A 79 -13.00 1.36 16.53
N ASP A 80 -12.93 2.55 17.12
CA ASP A 80 -12.71 3.83 16.46
C ASP A 80 -11.41 4.52 16.92
N PHE A 81 -10.46 3.79 17.51
CA PHE A 81 -9.19 4.35 17.99
C PHE A 81 -8.47 5.15 16.92
N GLU A 82 -8.64 4.79 15.65
CA GLU A 82 -8.03 5.45 14.50
C GLU A 82 -8.48 6.88 14.32
N LYS A 83 -9.67 7.26 14.81
CA LYS A 83 -10.13 8.66 14.79
C LYS A 83 -9.26 9.55 15.68
N ARG A 84 -8.61 8.97 16.68
CA ARG A 84 -7.71 9.66 17.63
C ARG A 84 -6.23 9.43 17.31
N ALA A 85 -5.92 8.53 16.37
CA ALA A 85 -4.55 8.26 15.95
C ALA A 85 -4.01 9.34 15.01
N ARG A 86 -2.69 9.54 15.02
CA ARG A 86 -1.96 10.24 13.96
C ARG A 86 -1.10 9.21 13.24
N PHE A 87 -1.04 9.29 11.92
CA PHE A 87 -0.23 8.38 11.11
C PHE A 87 1.07 9.08 10.72
N CYS A 88 2.18 8.36 10.79
CA CYS A 88 3.46 8.83 10.29
C CYS A 88 3.95 7.82 9.25
N ILE A 89 4.01 8.21 7.98
CA ILE A 89 4.55 7.37 6.90
C ILE A 89 5.94 7.88 6.55
N THR A 90 6.94 7.02 6.69
CA THR A 90 8.31 7.37 6.32
C THR A 90 8.53 7.20 4.82
N VAL A 91 9.22 8.17 4.26
CA VAL A 91 9.66 8.20 2.85
C VAL A 91 11.16 8.50 2.81
N PRO A 92 11.91 7.94 1.85
CA PRO A 92 13.30 8.31 1.64
C PRO A 92 13.46 9.82 1.40
N ALA A 93 14.50 10.42 1.98
CA ALA A 93 14.73 11.88 1.90
C ALA A 93 14.97 12.38 0.46
N MET A 94 15.52 11.53 -0.41
CA MET A 94 15.78 11.81 -1.81
C MET A 94 14.53 11.77 -2.71
N TRP A 95 13.37 11.36 -2.18
CA TRP A 95 12.15 11.33 -2.98
C TRP A 95 11.63 12.74 -3.27
N SER A 96 11.19 12.93 -4.52
CA SER A 96 10.54 14.16 -4.97
C SER A 96 9.23 14.41 -4.23
N ASP A 97 8.72 15.63 -4.34
CA ASP A 97 7.40 15.96 -3.80
C ASP A 97 6.28 15.21 -4.52
N GLN A 98 6.45 14.88 -5.81
CA GLN A 98 5.52 14.01 -6.54
C GLN A 98 5.46 12.60 -5.94
N ALA A 99 6.62 11.99 -5.63
CA ALA A 99 6.68 10.68 -4.99
C ALA A 99 6.03 10.69 -3.59
N LYS A 100 6.24 11.76 -2.81
CA LYS A 100 5.56 11.97 -1.53
C LYS A 100 4.05 12.14 -1.71
N GLN A 101 3.62 12.86 -2.74
CA GLN A 101 2.21 13.04 -3.06
C GLN A 101 1.55 11.72 -3.46
N ILE A 102 2.24 10.84 -4.19
CA ILE A 102 1.73 9.48 -4.51
C ILE A 102 1.51 8.68 -3.23
N MET A 103 2.44 8.73 -2.27
CA MET A 103 2.26 8.08 -0.96
C MET A 103 1.05 8.63 -0.20
N ARG A 104 0.85 9.96 -0.21
CA ARG A 104 -0.32 10.59 0.41
C ARG A 104 -1.62 10.16 -0.28
N ASN A 105 -1.65 10.16 -1.62
CA ASN A 105 -2.82 9.74 -2.39
C ASN A 105 -3.16 8.27 -2.12
N ALA A 106 -2.17 7.40 -2.04
CA ALA A 106 -2.35 6.00 -1.68
C ALA A 106 -2.91 5.84 -0.26
N ALA A 107 -2.46 6.65 0.71
CA ALA A 107 -2.99 6.64 2.07
C ALA A 107 -4.46 7.11 2.14
N ILE A 108 -4.83 8.11 1.33
CA ILE A 108 -6.22 8.55 1.19
C ILE A 108 -7.07 7.43 0.57
N GLN A 109 -6.61 6.85 -0.54
CA GLN A 109 -7.31 5.77 -1.23
C GLN A 109 -7.49 4.52 -0.36
N ALA A 110 -6.53 4.23 0.52
CA ALA A 110 -6.58 3.15 1.49
C ALA A 110 -7.48 3.45 2.72
N ASN A 111 -8.11 4.63 2.77
CA ASN A 111 -8.88 5.12 3.91
C ASN A 111 -8.11 5.17 5.24
N LEU A 112 -6.78 5.37 5.20
CA LEU A 112 -6.02 5.70 6.42
C LEU A 112 -6.32 7.13 6.87
N ILE A 113 -6.42 8.03 5.89
CA ILE A 113 -6.71 9.46 6.07
C ILE A 113 -7.74 9.92 5.05
N GLN A 114 -8.34 11.08 5.29
CA GLN A 114 -9.23 11.76 4.36
C GLN A 114 -8.53 12.95 3.71
N LEU A 115 -8.99 13.34 2.52
CA LEU A 115 -8.48 14.54 1.84
C LEU A 115 -8.68 15.81 2.67
N THR A 116 -9.77 15.87 3.42
CA THR A 116 -10.16 16.99 4.29
C THR A 116 -9.57 16.90 5.70
N ASP A 117 -8.80 15.85 6.01
CA ASP A 117 -8.16 15.76 7.33
C ASP A 117 -7.14 16.89 7.51
N HIS A 118 -6.99 17.35 8.75
CA HIS A 118 -5.96 18.32 9.11
C HIS A 118 -4.57 17.81 8.69
N ARG A 119 -3.67 18.74 8.32
CA ARG A 119 -2.32 18.39 7.84
C ARG A 119 -1.57 17.43 8.79
N ASP A 120 -1.74 17.60 10.09
CA ASP A 120 -1.09 16.76 11.12
C ASP A 120 -1.66 15.34 11.25
N ARG A 121 -2.69 14.99 10.47
CA ARG A 121 -3.21 13.62 10.41
C ARG A 121 -2.17 12.65 9.83
N LEU A 122 -1.43 13.12 8.82
CA LEU A 122 -0.34 12.43 8.12
C LEU A 122 0.64 13.43 7.50
#